data_AF-M5RG50-F1
#
_entry.id   AF-M5RG50-F1
#
_cell.length_a   1.000
_cell.length_b   1.000
_cell.length_c   1.000
_cell.angle_alpha   90.00
_cell.angle_beta   90.00
_cell.angle_gamma   90.00
#
_symmetry.space_group_name_H-M   'P 1'
#
loop_
_entity.id
_entity.type
_entity.pdbx_description
1 polymer ?
#
loop_
_entity_poly.entity_id
_entity_poly.type
_entity_poly.pdbx_seq_one_letter_code
_entity_poly.pdbx_strand_id
1 'polypeptide(L)'
;MTNAPADLVLFLSGDLMFASRVRGAAENAGLQFKFSGNLPDGDLDSVAYAIIDLSTRSKLIPDVVGQIASRCPQAKVIAYGPHVQVN
;
A
#
# COMPACT_ATOMS: atom_id res chain seq x y z
N MET A 1 23.81 -2.74 -12.01
CA MET A 1 22.75 -1.75 -11.76
C MET A 1 22.28 -2.02 -10.34
N THR A 2 22.68 -1.18 -9.38
CA THR A 2 22.28 -1.34 -7.98
C THR A 2 20.85 -0.84 -7.86
N ASN A 3 19.90 -1.75 -7.65
CA ASN A 3 18.51 -1.36 -7.37
C ASN A 3 18.52 -0.48 -6.12
N ALA A 4 17.88 0.70 -6.18
CA ALA A 4 17.72 1.52 -4.99
C ALA A 4 16.99 0.69 -3.90
N PRO A 5 17.35 0.83 -2.62
CA PRO A 5 16.67 0.07 -1.58
C PRO A 5 15.20 0.44 -1.56
N ALA A 6 14.33 -0.57 -1.53
CA ALA A 6 12.90 -0.35 -1.35
C ALA A 6 12.68 0.23 0.06
N ASP A 7 12.17 1.46 0.12
CA ASP A 7 12.02 2.25 1.35
C ASP A 7 10.63 2.90 1.46
N LEU A 8 9.73 2.65 0.50
CA LEU A 8 8.42 3.29 0.44
C LEU A 8 7.30 2.38 0.95
N VAL A 9 6.50 2.91 1.87
CA VAL A 9 5.19 2.38 2.27
C VAL A 9 4.10 3.07 1.46
N LEU A 10 3.46 2.30 0.57
CA LEU A 10 2.30 2.74 -0.19
C LEU A 10 1.03 2.28 0.51
N PHE A 11 0.21 3.24 0.96
CA PHE A 11 -1.08 2.98 1.60
C PHE A 11 -2.24 3.35 0.67
N LEU A 12 -2.96 2.33 0.22
CA LEU A 12 -4.07 2.43 -0.73
C LEU A 12 -5.42 2.34 0.00
N SER A 13 -5.96 3.48 0.40
CA SER A 13 -7.20 3.57 1.19
C SER A 13 -7.92 4.90 0.95
N GLY A 14 -9.17 5.00 1.41
CA GLY A 14 -9.88 6.26 1.62
C GLY A 14 -9.90 6.73 3.09
N ASP A 15 -9.35 5.95 4.02
CA ASP A 15 -9.36 6.21 5.46
C ASP A 15 -8.16 7.08 5.88
N LEU A 16 -8.44 8.38 6.10
CA LEU A 16 -7.45 9.35 6.56
C LEU A 16 -6.99 9.11 8.01
N MET A 17 -7.86 8.57 8.86
CA MET A 17 -7.54 8.35 10.28
C MET A 17 -6.53 7.23 10.39
N PHE A 18 -6.75 6.11 9.70
CA PHE A 18 -5.79 5.01 9.68
C PHE A 18 -4.51 5.39 8.93
N ALA A 19 -4.60 6.19 7.85
CA ALA A 19 -3.42 6.71 7.15
C ALA A 19 -2.42 7.42 8.08
N SER A 20 -2.92 8.21 9.05
CA SER A 20 -2.05 8.91 10.01
C SER A 20 -1.23 7.95 10.88
N ARG A 21 -1.81 6.80 11.26
CA ARG A 21 -1.16 5.78 12.10
C ARG A 21 -0.11 5.01 11.30
N VAL A 22 -0.44 4.63 10.07
CA VAL A 22 0.49 3.94 9.16
C VAL A 22 1.67 4.86 8.83
N ARG A 23 1.42 6.15 8.57
CA ARG A 23 2.48 7.15 8.36
C ARG A 23 3.45 7.20 9.53
N GLY A 24 2.95 7.38 10.76
CA GLY A 24 3.81 7.42 11.93
C GLY A 24 4.63 6.14 12.12
N ALA A 25 4.05 4.97 11.85
CA ALA A 25 4.79 3.70 11.90
C ALA A 25 5.89 3.60 10.82
N ALA A 26 5.61 4.05 9.59
CA ALA A 26 6.59 4.08 8.51
C ALA A 26 7.75 5.02 8.83
N GLU A 27 7.45 6.26 9.24
CA GLU A 27 8.46 7.26 9.59
C GLU A 27 9.32 6.81 10.77
N ASN A 28 8.73 6.22 11.82
CA ASN A 28 9.47 5.66 12.95
C ASN A 28 10.40 4.49 12.55
N ALA A 29 10.10 3.80 11.44
CA ALA A 29 10.94 2.75 10.87
C ALA A 29 11.96 3.30 9.85
N GLY A 30 12.04 4.62 9.66
CA GLY A 30 12.92 5.25 8.66
C GLY A 30 12.45 5.08 7.21
N LEU A 31 11.18 4.72 7.00
CA LEU A 31 10.59 4.52 5.68
C LEU A 31 9.84 5.75 5.20
N GLN A 32 9.77 5.93 3.89
CA GLN A 32 8.92 6.93 3.24
C GLN A 32 7.46 6.47 3.28
N PHE A 33 6.52 7.41 3.25
CA PHE A 33 5.08 7.12 3.26
C PHE A 33 4.36 7.84 2.13
N LYS A 34 3.52 7.11 1.39
CA LYS A 34 2.61 7.65 0.38
C LYS A 34 1.20 7.13 0.59
N PHE A 35 0.25 8.04 0.75
CA PHE A 35 -1.17 7.74 0.76
C PHE A 35 -1.77 8.00 -0.62
N SER A 36 -2.57 7.08 -1.14
CA SER A 36 -3.20 7.27 -2.44
C SER A 36 -4.55 6.58 -2.55
N GLY A 37 -5.44 7.24 -3.29
CA GLY A 37 -6.72 6.72 -3.72
C GLY A 37 -6.62 5.68 -4.84
N ASN A 38 -5.47 5.49 -5.49
CA ASN A 38 -5.22 4.46 -6.52
C ASN A 38 -3.73 4.11 -6.55
N LEU A 39 -3.36 3.03 -7.25
CA LEU A 39 -1.96 2.75 -7.51
C LEU A 39 -1.35 3.93 -8.30
N PRO A 40 -0.28 4.59 -7.82
CA PRO A 40 0.30 5.72 -8.52
C PRO A 40 0.86 5.32 -9.89
N ASP A 41 0.87 6.25 -10.84
CA ASP A 41 1.59 6.08 -12.11
C ASP A 41 3.11 6.16 -11.89
N GLY A 42 3.87 5.65 -12.87
CA GLY A 42 5.33 5.68 -12.87
C GLY A 42 5.99 4.45 -12.23
N ASP A 43 7.27 4.60 -11.94
CA ASP A 43 8.11 3.57 -11.34
C ASP A 43 7.76 3.37 -9.85
N LEU A 44 7.59 2.11 -9.45
CA LEU A 44 7.22 1.68 -8.10
C LEU A 44 8.24 0.70 -7.50
N ASP A 45 9.44 0.62 -8.08
CA ASP A 45 10.51 -0.28 -7.64
C ASP A 45 10.96 -0.02 -6.19
N SER A 46 10.77 1.20 -5.67
CA SER A 46 11.10 1.54 -4.28
C SER A 46 10.02 1.13 -3.27
N VAL A 47 8.87 0.59 -3.69
CA VAL A 47 7.80 0.18 -2.77
C VAL A 47 8.21 -1.07 -2.01
N ALA A 48 8.46 -0.93 -0.71
CA ALA A 48 8.75 -2.03 0.22
C ALA A 48 7.47 -2.66 0.77
N TYR A 49 6.43 -1.85 0.99
CA TYR A 49 5.15 -2.31 1.53
C TYR A 49 4.00 -1.69 0.75
N ALA A 50 3.06 -2.53 0.32
CA ALA A 50 1.80 -2.11 -0.27
C ALA A 50 0.66 -2.52 0.67
N ILE A 51 0.05 -1.54 1.33
CA ILE A 51 -1.02 -1.76 2.30
C ILE A 51 -2.36 -1.42 1.64
N ILE A 52 -3.28 -2.38 1.60
CA ILE A 52 -4.55 -2.31 0.86
C ILE A 52 -5.72 -2.36 1.83
N ASP A 53 -6.61 -1.38 1.73
CA ASP A 53 -7.87 -1.34 2.48
C ASP A 53 -8.98 -2.14 1.79
N LEU A 54 -9.40 -3.23 2.42
CA LEU A 54 -10.47 -4.09 1.93
C LEU A 54 -11.85 -3.44 2.02
N SER A 55 -12.06 -2.51 2.97
CA SER A 55 -13.36 -1.90 3.23
C SER A 55 -13.74 -0.86 2.18
N THR A 56 -12.76 -0.08 1.71
CA THR A 56 -12.99 0.94 0.68
C THR A 56 -12.72 0.42 -0.74
N ARG A 57 -12.13 -0.78 -0.90
CA ARG A 57 -11.71 -1.29 -2.21
C ARG A 57 -12.19 -2.69 -2.59
N SER A 58 -13.18 -3.25 -1.89
CA SER A 58 -13.67 -4.62 -2.10
C SER A 58 -13.91 -5.02 -3.57
N LYS A 59 -14.32 -4.09 -4.45
CA LYS A 59 -14.56 -4.36 -5.88
C LYS A 59 -13.35 -4.25 -6.81
N LEU A 60 -12.22 -3.69 -6.35
CA LEU A 60 -11.03 -3.39 -7.18
C LEU A 60 -9.82 -4.25 -6.81
N ILE A 61 -9.97 -5.17 -5.86
CA ILE A 61 -8.84 -5.90 -5.27
C ILE A 61 -8.13 -6.83 -6.25
N PRO A 62 -8.81 -7.64 -7.09
CA PRO A 62 -8.12 -8.52 -8.02
C PRO A 62 -7.17 -7.76 -8.95
N ASP A 63 -7.65 -6.64 -9.50
CA ASP A 63 -6.87 -5.81 -10.43
C ASP A 63 -5.73 -5.09 -9.72
N VAL A 64 -5.97 -4.53 -8.54
CA VAL A 64 -4.96 -3.81 -7.76
C VAL A 64 -3.84 -4.76 -7.32
N VAL A 65 -4.18 -5.97 -6.85
CA VAL A 65 -3.19 -6.98 -6.44
C VAL A 65 -2.38 -7.44 -7.65
N GLY A 66 -3.01 -7.68 -8.80
CA GLY A 66 -2.33 -8.03 -10.04
C GLY A 66 -1.35 -6.95 -10.49
N GLN A 67 -1.75 -5.68 -10.41
CA GLN A 67 -0.88 -4.55 -10.74
C GLN A 67 0.28 -4.41 -9.76
N ILE A 68 0.06 -4.61 -8.46
CA ILE A 68 1.14 -4.56 -7.46
C ILE A 68 2.14 -5.70 -7.67
N ALA A 69 1.68 -6.92 -7.98
CA ALA A 69 2.57 -8.04 -8.25
C ALA A 69 3.45 -7.79 -9.48
N SER A 70 2.92 -7.11 -10.50
CA SER A 70 3.64 -6.76 -11.73
C SER A 70 4.59 -5.56 -11.55
N ARG A 71 4.13 -4.50 -10.86
CA ARG A 71 4.81 -3.20 -10.81
C ARG A 71 5.64 -2.98 -9.55
N CYS A 72 5.39 -3.75 -8.49
CA CYS A 72 6.08 -3.67 -7.21
C CYS A 72 6.56 -5.07 -6.78
N PRO A 73 7.43 -5.75 -7.57
CA PRO A 73 7.75 -7.15 -7.34
C PRO A 73 8.46 -7.43 -6.00
N GLN A 74 9.05 -6.40 -5.39
CA GLN A 74 9.73 -6.49 -4.08
C GLN A 74 8.80 -6.15 -2.91
N ALA A 75 7.60 -5.63 -3.17
CA ALA A 75 6.71 -5.13 -2.13
C ALA A 75 6.06 -6.28 -1.35
N LYS A 76 6.09 -6.18 -0.03
CA LYS A 76 5.23 -7.01 0.82
C LYS A 76 3.81 -6.44 0.79
N VAL A 77 2.86 -7.25 0.34
CA VAL A 77 1.44 -6.88 0.30
C VAL A 77 0.78 -7.17 1.64
N ILE A 78 0.10 -6.18 2.21
CA ILE A 78 -0.67 -6.28 3.46
C ILE A 78 -2.09 -5.84 3.18
N ALA A 79 -3.04 -6.76 3.26
CA ALA A 79 -4.45 -6.42 3.23
C ALA A 79 -4.99 -6.21 4.66
N TYR A 80 -5.79 -5.16 4.88
CA TYR A 80 -6.50 -4.95 6.15
C TYR A 80 -7.96 -4.58 5.89
N GLY A 81 -8.84 -4.96 6.79
CA GLY A 81 -10.27 -4.64 6.69
C GLY A 81 -10.99 -4.94 8.00
N PRO A 82 -12.27 -4.54 8.13
CA PRO A 82 -13.08 -4.82 9.29
C PRO A 82 -13.17 -6.34 9.54
N HIS A 83 -13.18 -6.71 10.81
CA HIS A 83 -13.15 -8.11 11.24
C HIS A 83 -14.43 -8.89 10.92
N VAL A 84 -15.50 -8.18 10.54
CA VAL A 84 -16.81 -8.74 10.21
C VAL A 84 -17.29 -8.17 8.89
N GLN A 85 -17.67 -9.06 7.99
CA GLN A 85 -18.48 -8.75 6.82
C GLN A 85 -19.81 -8.20 7.33
N VAL A 86 -20.03 -6.89 7.18
CA VAL A 86 -21.33 -6.28 7.44
C VAL A 86 -22.16 -6.52 6.19
N ASN A 87 -23.23 -7.32 6.33
CA ASN A 87 -24.24 -7.51 5.28
C ASN A 87 -24.96 -6.20 4.96
#